data_AF-A0A3C2CQG7-F1
#
_entry.id   AF-A0A3C2CQG7-F1
#
_cell.length_a   1.000
_cell.length_b   1.000
_cell.length_c   1.000
_cell.angle_alpha   90.00
_cell.angle_beta   90.00
_cell.angle_gamma   90.00
#
_symmetry.space_group_name_H-M   'P 1'
#
loop_
_entity.id
_entity.type
_entity.pdbx_description
1 polymer ?
#
loop_
_entity_poly.entity_id
_entity_poly.type
_entity_poly.pdbx_seq_one_letter_code
_entity_poly.pdbx_strand_id
1 'polypeptide(L)' 'MNRIFRNTIFYLLIFLVIIGVVSFFNGSNEATEQISYDKFMQHLEAGDVRNDLSLQPERGVYEVKGQLEGYAEGKYFI' A
#
# COMPACT_ATOMS: atom_id res chain seq x y z
N MET A 1 -35.12 -25.71 -7.39
CA MET A 1 -34.49 -24.37 -7.28
C MET A 1 -35.57 -23.31 -7.34
N ASN A 2 -35.90 -22.70 -6.20
CA ASN A 2 -36.82 -21.57 -6.18
C ASN A 2 -36.26 -20.45 -7.07
N ARG A 3 -37.10 -19.81 -7.89
CA ARG A 3 -36.71 -18.67 -8.74
C ARG A 3 -36.03 -17.57 -7.90
N ILE A 4 -36.46 -17.45 -6.65
CA ILE A 4 -35.86 -16.59 -5.63
C ILE A 4 -34.40 -16.98 -5.36
N PHE A 5 -34.11 -18.25 -5.08
CA PHE A 5 -32.75 -18.72 -4.76
C PHE A 5 -31.75 -18.47 -5.90
N ARG A 6 -32.16 -18.70 -7.15
CA ARG A 6 -31.31 -18.49 -8.33
C ARG A 6 -30.98 -17.01 -8.56
N ASN A 7 -31.92 -16.11 -8.27
CA ASN A 7 -31.70 -14.69 -8.42
C ASN A 7 -30.85 -14.15 -7.25
N THR A 8 -31.18 -14.54 -6.02
CA THR A 8 -30.46 -14.13 -4.81
C THR A 8 -29.00 -14.54 -4.84
N ILE A 9 -28.67 -15.77 -5.25
CA ILE A 9 -27.27 -16.24 -5.29
C ILE A 9 -26.44 -15.46 -6.33
N PHE A 10 -27.04 -15.08 -7.46
CA PHE A 10 -26.37 -14.29 -8.49
C PHE A 10 -26.07 -12.87 -7.99
N TYR A 11 -27.01 -12.23 -7.32
CA TYR A 11 -26.79 -10.91 -6.71
C TYR A 11 -25.77 -10.95 -5.56
N LEU A 12 -25.78 -12.01 -4.74
CA LEU A 12 -24.77 -12.22 -3.69
C LEU A 12 -23.36 -12.37 -4.26
N LEU A 13 -23.22 -13.08 -5.39
CA LEU A 13 -21.94 -13.27 -6.05
C LEU A 13 -21.41 -11.94 -6.60
N ILE A 14 -22.26 -11.15 -7.28
CA ILE A 14 -21.89 -9.81 -7.74
C ILE A 14 -21.47 -8.92 -6.56
N PHE A 15 -22.21 -8.95 -5.46
CA PHE A 15 -21.89 -8.18 -4.26
C PHE A 15 -20.51 -8.55 -3.69
N LEU A 16 -20.19 -9.84 -3.62
CA LEU A 16 -18.86 -10.33 -3.22
C LEU A 16 -17.75 -9.84 -4.15
N VAL A 17 -17.99 -9.86 -5.47
CA VAL A 17 -17.04 -9.36 -6.47
C VAL A 17 -16.81 -7.86 -6.29
N ILE A 18 -17.85 -7.06 -6.05
CA ILE A 18 -17.72 -5.62 -5.81
C ILE A 18 -16.85 -5.36 -4.57
N ILE A 19 -17.07 -6.09 -3.47
CA ILE A 19 -16.23 -5.96 -2.26
C ILE A 19 -14.77 -6.33 -2.58
N GLY A 20 -14.55 -7.43 -3.30
CA GLY A 20 -13.19 -7.87 -3.68
C GLY A 20 -12.46 -6.82 -4.51
N VAL A 21 -13.15 -6.22 -5.49
CA VAL A 21 -12.60 -5.16 -6.34
C VAL A 21 -12.31 -3.90 -5.52
N VAL A 22 -13.27 -3.39 -4.73
CA VAL A 22 -13.07 -2.19 -3.91
C VAL A 22 -11.95 -2.39 -2.89
N SER A 23 -11.86 -3.58 -2.27
CA SER A 23 -10.76 -3.92 -1.35
C SER A 23 -9.41 -3.93 -2.05
N PHE A 24 -9.33 -4.47 -3.27
CA PHE A 24 -8.10 -4.48 -4.06
C PHE A 24 -7.63 -3.07 -4.41
N PHE A 25 -8.56 -2.18 -4.76
CA PHE A 25 -8.25 -0.78 -5.08
C PHE A 25 -7.97 0.10 -3.83
N ASN A 26 -8.50 -0.25 -2.66
CA ASN A 26 -8.21 0.49 -1.42
C ASN A 26 -6.84 0.14 -0.82
N GLY A 27 -6.30 -1.06 -1.06
CA GLY A 27 -4.98 -1.46 -0.56
C GLY A 27 -3.79 -0.69 -1.15
N SER A 28 -4.00 0.09 -2.21
CA SER A 28 -2.94 0.83 -2.92
C SER A 28 -2.90 2.33 -2.65
N ASN A 29 -3.75 2.86 -1.75
CA ASN A 29 -3.89 4.30 -1.49
C ASN A 29 -3.26 4.76 -0.16
N GLU A 30 -2.38 3.95 0.45
CA GLU A 30 -1.58 4.45 1.57
C GLU A 30 -0.67 5.58 1.07
N ALA A 31 -0.89 6.79 1.59
CA ALA A 31 -0.17 7.97 1.15
C ALA A 31 1.32 7.81 1.43
N THR A 32 2.16 8.03 0.41
CA THR A 32 3.60 8.09 0.60
C THR A 32 3.93 9.29 1.49
N GLU A 33 4.61 9.03 2.60
CA GLU A 33 4.97 10.04 3.59
C GLU A 33 6.31 10.69 3.21
N GLN A 34 6.34 12.01 3.04
CA GLN A 34 7.60 12.73 2.85
C GLN A 34 8.31 12.86 4.20
N ILE A 35 9.54 12.36 4.28
CA ILE A 35 10.37 12.48 5.49
C ILE A 35 11.59 13.37 5.21
N SER A 36 12.09 14.02 6.26
CA SER A 36 13.36 14.75 6.15
C SER A 36 14.53 13.79 6.11
N TYR A 37 15.65 14.23 5.52
CA TYR A 37 16.90 13.49 5.52
C TYR A 37 17.35 13.06 6.92
N ASP A 38 17.25 13.95 7.91
CA ASP A 38 17.65 13.63 9.29
C ASP A 38 16.82 12.48 9.89
N LYS A 39 15.50 12.47 9.62
CA LYS A 39 14.63 11.37 10.06
C LYS A 39 14.97 10.06 9.34
N PHE A 40 15.22 10.14 8.05
CA PHE A 40 15.66 8.97 7.29
C PHE A 40 16.96 8.39 7.86
N MET A 41 17.98 9.24 8.12
CA MET A 41 19.22 8.80 8.76
C MET A 41 19.01 8.21 10.14
N GLN A 42 18.17 8.83 10.98
CA GLN A 42 17.86 8.30 12.30
C GLN A 42 17.29 6.88 12.23
N HIS A 43 16.33 6.62 11.33
CA HIS A 43 15.76 5.28 11.16
C HIS A 43 16.73 4.30 10.52
N LEU A 44 17.55 4.76 9.57
CA LEU A 44 18.56 3.94 8.91
C LEU A 44 19.62 3.45 9.91
N GLU A 45 20.12 4.34 10.77
CA GLU A 45 21.08 4.02 11.82
C GLU A 45 20.48 3.11 12.91
N ALA A 46 19.19 3.29 13.21
CA ALA A 46 18.46 2.42 14.13
C ALA A 46 18.19 1.02 13.56
N GLY A 47 18.35 0.81 12.25
CA GLY A 47 18.03 -0.44 11.58
C GLY A 47 16.53 -0.64 11.34
N ASP A 48 15.74 0.44 11.39
CA ASP A 48 14.28 0.41 11.23
C ASP A 48 13.85 0.49 9.75
N VAL A 49 14.80 0.45 8.80
CA VAL A 49 14.50 0.52 7.37
C VAL A 49 14.48 -0.89 6.79
N ARG A 50 13.37 -1.25 6.16
CA ARG A 50 13.20 -2.53 5.48
C ARG A 50 14.09 -2.62 4.23
N ASN A 51 14.28 -3.85 3.76
CA ASN A 51 15.17 -4.15 2.63
C ASN A 51 14.65 -3.63 1.27
N ASP A 52 13.46 -3.05 1.20
CA ASP A 52 12.78 -2.58 -0.01
C ASP A 52 13.05 -1.10 -0.31
N LEU A 53 14.34 -0.74 -0.30
CA LEU A 53 14.81 0.58 -0.69
C LEU A 53 14.94 0.69 -2.21
N SER A 54 14.47 1.80 -2.77
CA SER A 54 14.71 2.20 -4.15
C SER A 54 15.34 3.59 -4.19
N LEU A 55 16.38 3.74 -5.01
CA LEU A 55 17.04 5.02 -5.24
C LEU A 55 16.84 5.41 -6.71
N GLN A 56 16.25 6.57 -6.94
CA GLN A 56 16.01 7.09 -8.29
C GLN A 56 16.55 8.51 -8.41
N PRO A 57 17.33 8.82 -9.47
CA PRO A 57 17.75 10.19 -9.70
C PRO A 57 16.55 11.05 -10.11
N GLU A 58 16.30 12.11 -9.37
CA GLU A 58 15.29 13.12 -9.67
C GLU A 58 15.92 14.52 -9.60
N ARG A 59 15.79 15.30 -10.69
CA ARG A 59 16.20 16.73 -10.73
C ARG A 59 17.62 17.02 -10.22
N GLY A 60 18.55 16.07 -10.37
CA GLY A 60 19.94 16.23 -9.94
C GLY A 60 20.24 15.79 -8.49
N VAL A 61 19.26 15.25 -7.79
CA VAL A 61 19.42 14.58 -6.48
C VAL A 61 18.92 13.13 -6.57
N TYR A 62 19.18 12.32 -5.55
CA TYR A 62 18.57 10.99 -5.44
C TYR A 62 17.37 11.06 -4.51
N GLU A 63 16.20 10.63 -5.00
CA GLU A 63 15.05 10.32 -4.18
C GLU A 63 15.23 8.91 -3.60
N VAL A 64 14.99 8.76 -2.29
CA VAL A 64 15.09 7.49 -1.59
C VAL A 64 13.71 7.09 -1.12
N LYS A 65 13.16 6.04 -1.72
CA LYS A 65 11.86 5.50 -1.34
C LYS A 65 12.05 4.16 -0.64
N GLY A 66 11.33 3.91 0.46
CA GLY A 66 11.37 2.63 1.16
C GLY A 66 10.27 2.49 2.21
N GLN A 67 10.34 1.42 3.01
CA GLN A 67 9.42 1.20 4.13
C GLN A 67 10.18 1.18 5.46
N LEU A 68 9.53 1.70 6.50
CA LEU A 68 10.01 1.55 7.87
C LEU A 68 9.38 0.33 8.54
N GLU A 69 10.04 -0.17 9.57
CA GLU A 69 9.44 -1.14 10.47
C GLU A 69 8.19 -0.57 11.13
N GLY A 70 7.14 -1.40 11.23
CA GLY A 70 5.82 -0.98 11.71
C GLY A 70 4.95 -0.25 10.67
N TYR A 71 5.44 0.04 9.46
CA TYR A 71 4.57 0.49 8.38
C TYR A 71 3.63 -0.64 7.94
N ALA A 72 2.37 -0.27 7.68
CA ALA A 72 1.41 -1.13 7.03
C ALA A 72 1.92 -1.53 5.64
N GLU A 73 1.50 -2.71 5.17
CA GLU A 73 1.85 -3.19 3.84
C GLU A 73 1.36 -2.18 2.79
N GLY A 74 2.28 -1.68 1.96
CA GLY A 74 1.99 -0.68 0.93
C GLY A 74 2.18 0.79 1.35
N LYS A 75 2.47 1.08 2.63
CA LYS A 75 2.87 2.43 3.07
C LYS A 75 4.36 2.63 2.85
N TYR A 76 4.76 3.73 2.21
CA TYR A 76 6.16 4.07 1.93
C TYR A 76 6.53 5.45 2.46
N PHE A 77 7.81 5.68 2.70
CA PHE A 77 8.39 7.02 2.78
C PHE A 77 9.05 7.41 1.45
N ILE A 78 9.14 8.70 1.19
CA ILE A 78 9.96 9.35 0.16
C ILE A 78 10.77 10.48 0.81
#